data_AF-A0A6J6BHA8-F1
#
_entry.id   AF-A0A6J6BHA8-F1
#
_cell.length_a   1.000
_cell.length_b   1.000
_cell.length_c   1.000
_cell.angle_alpha   90.00
_cell.angle_beta   90.00
_cell.angle_gamma   90.00
#
_symmetry.space_group_name_H-M   'P 1'
#
loop_
_entity.id
_entity.type
_entity.pdbx_description
1 polymer ?
#
loop_
_entity_poly.entity_id
_entity_poly.type
_entity_poly.pdbx_seq_one_letter_code
_entity_poly.pdbx_strand_id
1 'polypeptide(L)'
;MASKSKVAHKQQMTSVKKTSFYLIAIPVFALLIKLIIMPNIKGTDGTVLGGWLGADGENYLSGVDGLLQQGYFSDKSILSFWPAGYPILIWLLTKISLTQIIFLITFTQSIFYAYSSYYFVKQLRGTKLQPYMFLIGLVLAFNPTLSLNSLAVGYESPIAACMLMVVALIMKSLQGNHDRQFFLRVFAAGFFLALASFMQPRWILTSVVLAVLWALITHGRKAQAFILVGVIGVTALAPAILIHRNIQSIDKAVISTNLGVTMRIGAGDETQGGYIRTGPEVPCEPTPPATAVTDNELVKCVLKWYIANPGKSIRLFINKGWFFWSPWSGPLINGTMFRNPWLKVNPIVNIATSSQSGNDLVNKSIGRTISFFWVIGCISLFFIGFFWLRSMRGLYKNLAYVSATPVVISWLVSMGTIGDNRFRLPTMTLSVFLQVLGYLALRHKITTGSFSVASESSTRAR
;
A
#
# COMPACT_ATOMS: atom_id res chain seq x y z
N MET A 1 -4.01 37.29 -37.34
CA MET A 1 -3.38 36.22 -36.51
C MET A 1 -3.47 36.46 -34.99
N ALA A 2 -3.47 37.70 -34.49
CA ALA A 2 -3.55 38.02 -33.05
C ALA A 2 -4.85 37.57 -32.34
N SER A 3 -6.00 37.54 -33.02
CA SER A 3 -7.29 37.13 -32.44
C SER A 3 -7.33 35.63 -32.09
N LYS A 4 -6.87 34.76 -33.00
CA LYS A 4 -6.79 33.30 -32.76
C LYS A 4 -5.83 32.96 -31.61
N SER A 5 -4.74 33.70 -31.47
CA SER A 5 -3.78 33.58 -30.35
C SER A 5 -4.40 33.97 -28.99
N LYS A 6 -5.14 35.08 -28.92
CA LYS A 6 -5.86 35.50 -27.70
C LYS A 6 -6.96 34.49 -27.30
N VAL A 7 -7.69 33.94 -28.26
CA VAL A 7 -8.72 32.91 -28.01
C VAL A 7 -8.08 31.61 -27.52
N ALA A 8 -7.00 31.15 -28.15
CA ALA A 8 -6.25 29.96 -27.71
C ALA A 8 -5.67 30.15 -26.30
N HIS A 9 -5.11 31.33 -25.99
CA HIS A 9 -4.61 31.66 -24.66
C HIS A 9 -5.75 31.67 -23.61
N LYS A 10 -6.91 32.24 -23.93
CA LYS A 10 -8.09 32.24 -23.04
C LYS A 10 -8.64 30.82 -22.82
N GLN A 11 -8.67 29.98 -23.85
CA GLN A 11 -9.05 28.57 -23.76
C GLN A 11 -8.06 27.77 -22.91
N GLN A 12 -6.76 28.00 -23.09
CA GLN A 12 -5.70 27.36 -22.30
C GLN A 12 -5.78 27.78 -20.83
N MET A 13 -5.95 29.07 -20.52
CA MET A 13 -6.15 29.56 -19.16
C MET A 13 -7.41 28.97 -18.50
N THR A 14 -8.51 28.85 -19.26
CA THR A 14 -9.77 28.26 -18.77
C THR A 14 -9.59 26.76 -18.50
N SER A 15 -8.90 26.04 -19.38
CA SER A 15 -8.55 24.62 -19.21
C SER A 15 -7.67 24.42 -17.95
N VAL A 16 -6.64 25.23 -17.76
CA VAL A 16 -5.76 25.17 -16.57
C VAL A 16 -6.51 25.48 -15.27
N LYS A 17 -7.44 26.45 -15.28
CA LYS A 17 -8.32 26.74 -14.13
C LYS A 17 -9.24 25.55 -13.83
N LYS A 18 -9.87 24.94 -14.85
CA LYS A 18 -10.71 23.74 -14.69
C LYS A 18 -9.91 22.56 -14.13
N THR A 19 -8.72 22.26 -14.67
CA THR A 19 -7.86 21.20 -14.13
C THR A 19 -7.47 21.48 -12.68
N SER A 20 -7.15 22.73 -12.33
CA SER A 20 -6.83 23.12 -10.95
C SER A 20 -8.00 22.93 -9.99
N PHE A 21 -9.23 23.22 -10.45
CA PHE A 21 -10.44 22.97 -9.68
C PHE A 21 -10.66 21.47 -9.43
N TYR A 22 -10.64 20.63 -10.48
CA TYR A 22 -10.87 19.19 -10.34
C TYR A 22 -9.81 18.48 -9.49
N LEU A 23 -8.57 18.97 -9.51
CA LEU A 23 -7.49 18.44 -8.66
C LEU A 23 -7.85 18.47 -7.18
N ILE A 24 -8.52 19.52 -6.73
CA ILE A 24 -8.92 19.70 -5.33
C ILE A 24 -10.32 19.10 -5.13
N ALA A 25 -11.24 19.34 -6.05
CA ALA A 25 -12.64 18.94 -5.91
C ALA A 25 -12.82 17.43 -5.81
N ILE A 26 -12.09 16.61 -6.58
CA ILE A 26 -12.23 15.15 -6.57
C ILE A 26 -11.92 14.53 -5.20
N PRO A 27 -10.71 14.73 -4.61
CA PRO A 27 -10.39 14.16 -3.30
C PRO A 27 -11.23 14.77 -2.18
N VAL A 28 -11.60 16.05 -2.26
CA VAL A 28 -12.50 16.70 -1.28
C VAL A 28 -13.89 16.09 -1.36
N PHE A 29 -14.45 15.89 -2.55
CA PHE A 29 -15.76 15.28 -2.72
C PHE A 29 -15.79 13.83 -2.22
N ALA A 30 -14.75 13.04 -2.51
CA ALA A 30 -14.61 11.69 -1.95
C ALA A 30 -14.52 11.70 -0.42
N LEU A 31 -13.82 12.68 0.18
CA LEU A 31 -13.76 12.86 1.63
C LEU A 31 -15.12 13.25 2.22
N LEU A 32 -15.86 14.16 1.57
CA LEU A 32 -17.20 14.57 2.02
C LEU A 32 -18.17 13.39 2.05
N ILE A 33 -18.14 12.53 1.03
CA ILE A 33 -18.93 11.28 1.01
C ILE A 33 -18.61 10.42 2.24
N LYS A 34 -17.32 10.27 2.59
CA LYS A 34 -16.91 9.52 3.78
C LYS A 34 -17.42 10.16 5.07
N LEU A 35 -17.37 11.49 5.19
CA LEU A 35 -17.89 12.21 6.35
C LEU A 35 -19.40 12.04 6.51
N ILE A 36 -20.15 11.84 5.41
CA ILE A 36 -21.58 11.49 5.45
C ILE A 36 -21.76 10.02 5.88
N ILE A 37 -20.89 9.11 5.44
CA ILE A 37 -20.97 7.69 5.79
C ILE A 37 -20.65 7.46 7.28
N MET A 38 -19.64 8.13 7.83
CA MET A 38 -19.11 7.87 9.18
C MET A 38 -20.19 7.89 10.29
N PRO A 39 -21.07 8.90 10.40
CA PRO A 39 -22.15 8.92 11.41
C PRO A 39 -23.18 7.79 11.25
N ASN A 40 -23.28 7.20 10.06
CA ASN A 40 -24.19 6.09 9.77
C ASN A 40 -23.59 4.71 10.11
N ILE A 41 -22.31 4.65 10.48
CA ILE A 41 -21.67 3.42 10.92
C ILE A 41 -21.99 3.19 12.39
N LYS A 42 -22.87 2.21 12.66
CA LYS A 42 -23.35 1.87 14.00
C LYS A 42 -22.84 0.52 14.50
N GLY A 43 -22.68 0.40 15.81
CA GLY A 43 -22.44 -0.86 16.51
C GLY A 43 -23.70 -1.71 16.61
N THR A 44 -23.56 -2.94 17.11
CA THR A 44 -24.69 -3.86 17.35
C THR A 44 -25.68 -3.33 18.38
N ASP A 45 -25.21 -2.47 19.27
CA ASP A 45 -25.99 -1.74 20.29
C ASP A 45 -26.60 -0.42 19.75
N GLY A 46 -26.41 -0.12 18.46
CA GLY A 46 -26.90 1.10 17.82
C GLY A 46 -26.05 2.35 18.07
N THR A 47 -24.96 2.25 18.82
CA THR A 47 -24.04 3.36 19.08
C THR A 47 -23.31 3.78 17.81
N VAL A 48 -23.04 5.08 17.64
CA VAL A 48 -22.27 5.57 16.48
C VAL A 48 -20.79 5.26 16.70
N LEU A 49 -20.23 4.41 15.84
CA LEU A 49 -18.81 4.04 15.90
C LEU A 49 -17.92 4.98 15.08
N GLY A 50 -18.44 5.49 13.95
CA GLY A 50 -17.66 6.33 13.04
C GLY A 50 -16.70 5.57 12.12
N GLY A 51 -16.67 4.24 12.19
CA GLY A 51 -15.74 3.40 11.43
C GLY A 51 -15.99 1.91 11.58
N TRP A 52 -15.43 1.11 10.68
CA TRP A 52 -15.46 -0.35 10.74
C TRP A 52 -14.16 -0.92 11.31
N LEU A 53 -14.19 -2.18 11.72
CA LEU A 53 -12.97 -2.92 12.04
C LEU A 53 -12.38 -3.52 10.75
N GLY A 54 -11.08 -3.31 10.56
CA GLY A 54 -10.32 -3.97 9.50
C GLY A 54 -10.05 -5.44 9.81
N ALA A 55 -9.17 -6.06 9.02
CA ALA A 55 -8.80 -7.47 9.19
C ALA A 55 -8.25 -7.78 10.59
N ASP A 56 -7.39 -6.90 11.12
CA ASP A 56 -6.78 -7.02 12.46
C ASP A 56 -7.26 -5.92 13.42
N GLY A 57 -8.43 -5.31 13.18
CA GLY A 57 -8.91 -4.15 13.94
C GLY A 57 -8.93 -4.40 15.45
N GLU A 58 -9.45 -5.55 15.87
CA GLU A 58 -9.51 -5.97 17.27
C GLU A 58 -8.13 -6.19 17.88
N ASN A 59 -7.19 -6.75 17.11
CA ASN A 59 -5.82 -6.95 17.59
C ASN A 59 -5.15 -5.60 17.88
N TYR A 60 -5.39 -4.59 17.02
CA TYR A 60 -4.86 -3.25 17.25
C TYR A 60 -5.50 -2.56 18.45
N LEU A 61 -6.82 -2.63 18.59
CA LEU A 61 -7.53 -2.06 19.73
C LEU A 61 -7.16 -2.77 21.05
N SER A 62 -6.99 -4.10 21.02
CA SER A 62 -6.47 -4.84 22.17
C SER A 62 -5.06 -4.37 22.55
N GLY A 63 -4.20 -4.07 21.58
CA GLY A 63 -2.91 -3.43 21.85
C GLY A 63 -3.07 -2.06 22.53
N VAL A 64 -4.01 -1.23 22.07
CA VAL A 64 -4.32 0.07 22.68
C VAL A 64 -4.79 -0.09 24.12
N ASP A 65 -5.62 -1.09 24.43
CA ASP A 65 -6.05 -1.36 25.81
C ASP A 65 -4.85 -1.65 26.73
N GLY A 66 -3.86 -2.41 26.24
CA GLY A 66 -2.62 -2.65 26.99
C GLY A 66 -1.84 -1.36 27.26
N LEU A 67 -1.72 -0.51 26.24
CA LEU A 67 -1.07 0.81 26.36
C LEU A 67 -1.83 1.77 27.29
N LEU A 68 -3.16 1.69 27.36
CA LEU A 68 -3.98 2.47 28.29
C LEU A 68 -3.78 2.01 29.74
N GLN A 69 -3.63 0.71 29.97
CA GLN A 69 -3.49 0.12 31.31
C GLN A 69 -2.06 0.26 31.88
N GLN A 70 -1.04 0.00 31.06
CA GLN A 70 0.36 -0.13 31.51
C GLN A 70 1.29 0.94 30.92
N GLY A 71 0.77 1.82 30.06
CA GLY A 71 1.56 2.85 29.38
C GLY A 71 2.40 2.30 28.22
N TYR A 72 3.38 3.09 27.79
CA TYR A 72 4.18 2.84 26.59
C TYR A 72 4.91 1.48 26.61
N PHE A 73 5.43 1.08 27.78
CA PHE A 73 6.17 -0.16 27.99
C PHE A 73 5.28 -1.36 28.37
N SER A 74 3.99 -1.33 28.01
CA SER A 74 3.07 -2.45 28.22
C SER A 74 3.65 -3.80 27.73
N ASP A 75 3.56 -4.83 28.55
CA ASP A 75 4.04 -6.19 28.25
C ASP A 75 2.96 -7.06 27.57
N LYS A 76 1.79 -6.48 27.28
CA LYS A 76 0.68 -7.19 26.63
C LYS A 76 1.16 -7.85 25.33
N SER A 77 1.04 -9.19 25.29
CA SER A 77 1.66 -10.04 24.27
C SER A 77 1.35 -9.63 22.82
N ILE A 78 0.17 -9.06 22.56
CA ILE A 78 -0.23 -8.59 21.22
C ILE A 78 0.66 -7.46 20.68
N LEU A 79 1.26 -6.64 21.57
CA LEU A 79 2.14 -5.51 21.23
C LEU A 79 3.56 -5.95 20.87
N SER A 80 3.96 -7.18 21.24
CA SER A 80 5.22 -7.79 20.80
C SER A 80 5.01 -8.81 19.69
N PHE A 81 3.85 -9.47 19.65
CA PHE A 81 3.50 -10.40 18.58
C PHE A 81 3.28 -9.63 17.27
N TRP A 82 2.43 -8.60 17.28
CA TRP A 82 2.34 -7.64 16.18
C TRP A 82 3.23 -6.43 16.44
N PRO A 83 3.67 -5.70 15.40
CA PRO A 83 4.36 -4.44 15.58
C PRO A 83 3.49 -3.44 16.36
N ALA A 84 4.01 -2.94 17.48
CA ALA A 84 3.28 -2.00 18.34
C ALA A 84 3.01 -0.62 17.71
N GLY A 85 3.63 -0.28 16.58
CA GLY A 85 3.62 1.11 16.09
C GLY A 85 2.23 1.62 15.71
N TYR A 86 1.39 0.83 15.05
CA TYR A 86 0.02 1.27 14.75
C TYR A 86 -0.86 1.40 16.02
N PRO A 87 -0.87 0.43 16.97
CA PRO A 87 -1.47 0.63 18.29
C PRO A 87 -0.96 1.88 19.03
N ILE A 88 0.34 2.18 18.98
CA ILE A 88 0.91 3.39 19.62
C ILE A 88 0.33 4.65 18.98
N LEU A 89 0.23 4.72 17.65
CA LEU A 89 -0.39 5.86 16.97
C LEU A 89 -1.86 6.04 17.37
N ILE A 90 -2.61 4.95 17.51
CA ILE A 90 -4.00 5.01 18.01
C ILE A 90 -4.03 5.49 19.46
N TRP A 91 -3.15 4.98 20.32
CA TRP A 91 -3.05 5.38 21.72
C TRP A 91 -2.72 6.88 21.90
N LEU A 92 -1.97 7.48 20.97
CA LEU A 92 -1.80 8.94 20.97
C LEU A 92 -3.12 9.66 20.64
N LEU A 93 -3.95 9.13 19.74
CA LEU A 93 -5.27 9.69 19.43
C LEU A 93 -6.25 9.57 20.60
N THR A 94 -6.13 8.56 21.48
CA THR A 94 -6.98 8.46 22.67
C THR A 94 -6.78 9.61 23.65
N LYS A 95 -5.64 10.33 23.56
CA LYS A 95 -5.39 11.55 24.35
C LYS A 95 -6.26 12.73 23.91
N ILE A 96 -6.81 12.69 22.68
CA ILE A 96 -7.79 13.68 22.19
C ILE A 96 -9.19 13.28 22.66
N SER A 97 -9.60 12.04 22.37
CA SER A 97 -10.85 11.49 22.86
C SER A 97 -10.80 9.96 22.86
N LEU A 98 -11.07 9.37 24.01
CA LEU A 98 -11.24 7.92 24.13
C LEU A 98 -12.63 7.47 23.62
N THR A 99 -13.67 8.27 23.88
CA THR A 99 -15.05 7.93 23.53
C THR A 99 -15.32 7.94 22.03
N GLN A 100 -14.61 8.79 21.27
CA GLN A 100 -14.75 8.92 19.82
C GLN A 100 -13.54 8.37 19.07
N ILE A 101 -12.81 7.41 19.64
CA ILE A 101 -11.52 6.97 19.10
C ILE A 101 -11.62 6.39 17.69
N ILE A 102 -12.62 5.54 17.41
CA ILE A 102 -12.79 4.94 16.08
C ILE A 102 -13.08 6.03 15.04
N PHE A 103 -13.92 7.01 15.36
CA PHE A 103 -14.18 8.17 14.51
C PHE A 103 -12.91 8.99 14.25
N LEU A 104 -12.10 9.27 15.30
CA LEU A 104 -10.84 10.00 15.16
C LEU A 104 -9.83 9.27 14.27
N ILE A 105 -9.73 7.94 14.43
CA ILE A 105 -8.90 7.09 13.58
C ILE A 105 -9.32 7.25 12.12
N THR A 106 -10.57 6.94 11.79
CA THR A 106 -11.05 6.92 10.39
C THR A 106 -11.03 8.31 9.75
N PHE A 107 -11.31 9.36 10.52
CA PHE A 107 -11.20 10.75 10.08
C PHE A 107 -9.76 11.10 9.69
N THR A 108 -8.81 10.83 10.59
CA THR A 108 -7.38 11.12 10.39
C THR A 108 -6.84 10.38 9.17
N GLN A 109 -7.16 9.09 9.04
CA GLN A 109 -6.73 8.28 7.90
C GLN A 109 -7.34 8.77 6.57
N SER A 110 -8.64 9.11 6.58
CA SER A 110 -9.34 9.58 5.39
C SER A 110 -8.79 10.91 4.88
N ILE A 111 -8.51 11.86 5.78
CA ILE A 111 -7.87 13.13 5.42
C ILE A 111 -6.46 12.90 4.89
N PHE A 112 -5.67 12.07 5.57
CA PHE A 112 -4.30 11.81 5.14
C PHE A 112 -4.26 11.16 3.74
N TYR A 113 -5.14 10.19 3.49
CA TYR A 113 -5.27 9.57 2.17
C TYR A 113 -5.75 10.55 1.09
N ALA A 114 -6.75 11.39 1.40
CA ALA A 114 -7.26 12.41 0.47
C ALA A 114 -6.18 13.42 0.10
N TYR A 115 -5.43 13.93 1.08
CA TYR A 115 -4.32 14.84 0.85
C TYR A 115 -3.19 14.18 0.04
N SER A 116 -2.83 12.94 0.36
CA SER A 116 -1.77 12.21 -0.34
C SER A 116 -2.14 11.96 -1.81
N SER A 117 -3.40 11.63 -2.07
CA SER A 117 -3.94 11.48 -3.43
C SER A 117 -3.88 12.81 -4.19
N TYR A 118 -4.34 13.91 -3.58
CA TYR A 118 -4.22 15.25 -4.15
C TYR A 118 -2.76 15.60 -4.47
N TYR A 119 -1.86 15.43 -3.51
CA TYR A 119 -0.47 15.85 -3.62
C TYR A 119 0.28 15.05 -4.69
N PHE A 120 -0.01 13.74 -4.82
CA PHE A 120 0.52 12.91 -5.89
C PHE A 120 0.05 13.38 -7.27
N VAL A 121 -1.26 13.54 -7.48
CA VAL A 121 -1.80 13.95 -8.79
C VAL A 121 -1.32 15.36 -9.15
N LYS A 122 -1.15 16.25 -8.17
CA LYS A 122 -0.58 17.58 -8.36
C LYS A 122 0.81 17.55 -9.01
N GLN A 123 1.63 16.53 -8.74
CA GLN A 123 2.97 16.42 -9.35
C GLN A 123 2.95 16.09 -10.84
N LEU A 124 1.80 15.66 -11.37
CA LEU A 124 1.60 15.37 -12.79
C LEU A 124 1.26 16.64 -13.60
N ARG A 125 1.00 17.76 -12.93
CA ARG A 125 0.69 19.04 -13.57
C ARG A 125 1.90 19.56 -14.36
N GLY A 126 1.66 20.05 -15.58
CA GLY A 126 2.72 20.54 -16.46
C GLY A 126 3.55 19.41 -17.11
N THR A 127 3.12 18.16 -16.97
CA THR A 127 3.78 16.99 -17.58
C THR A 127 2.92 16.43 -18.72
N LYS A 128 3.47 15.48 -19.51
CA LYS A 128 2.72 14.70 -20.53
C LYS A 128 1.55 13.91 -19.94
N LEU A 129 1.53 13.69 -18.63
CA LEU A 129 0.43 13.03 -17.92
C LEU A 129 -0.70 13.99 -17.52
N GLN A 130 -0.55 15.30 -17.76
CA GLN A 130 -1.56 16.30 -17.44
C GLN A 130 -2.95 15.99 -18.03
N PRO A 131 -3.09 15.53 -19.29
CA PRO A 131 -4.39 15.15 -19.84
C PRO A 131 -5.10 14.02 -19.09
N TYR A 132 -4.34 13.18 -18.38
CA TYR A 132 -4.85 12.01 -17.67
C TYR A 132 -5.09 12.26 -16.17
N MET A 133 -4.73 13.44 -15.66
CA MET A 133 -4.84 13.78 -14.23
C MET A 133 -6.25 13.62 -13.68
N PHE A 134 -7.28 13.98 -14.46
CA PHE A 134 -8.67 13.81 -14.04
C PHE A 134 -8.99 12.33 -13.78
N LEU A 135 -8.66 11.45 -14.73
CA LEU A 135 -8.92 10.02 -14.61
C LEU A 135 -8.11 9.40 -13.47
N ILE A 136 -6.82 9.75 -13.36
CA ILE A 136 -5.95 9.25 -12.29
C ILE A 136 -6.50 9.70 -10.92
N GLY A 137 -6.86 10.98 -10.77
CA GLY A 137 -7.44 11.51 -9.55
C GLY A 137 -8.76 10.84 -9.19
N LEU A 138 -9.64 10.65 -10.17
CA LEU A 138 -10.92 9.96 -9.99
C LEU A 138 -10.69 8.53 -9.47
N VAL A 139 -9.84 7.75 -10.14
CA VAL A 139 -9.59 6.37 -9.77
C VAL A 139 -8.93 6.28 -8.39
N LEU A 140 -7.97 7.13 -8.04
CA LEU A 140 -7.34 7.10 -6.71
C LEU A 140 -8.30 7.47 -5.58
N ALA A 141 -9.19 8.44 -5.80
CA ALA A 141 -10.13 8.92 -4.79
C ALA A 141 -11.36 8.01 -4.64
N PHE A 142 -11.85 7.44 -5.75
CA PHE A 142 -13.10 6.66 -5.80
C PHE A 142 -12.89 5.16 -5.97
N ASN A 143 -11.65 4.64 -6.00
CA ASN A 143 -11.44 3.20 -5.93
C ASN A 143 -12.09 2.68 -4.64
N PRO A 144 -13.12 1.82 -4.73
CA PRO A 144 -13.99 1.56 -3.59
C PRO A 144 -13.26 0.84 -2.45
N THR A 145 -12.32 -0.05 -2.79
CA THR A 145 -11.49 -0.72 -1.78
C THR A 145 -10.55 0.27 -1.09
N LEU A 146 -9.77 1.05 -1.84
CA LEU A 146 -8.85 2.03 -1.24
C LEU A 146 -9.59 3.10 -0.42
N SER A 147 -10.69 3.60 -0.97
CA SER A 147 -11.44 4.71 -0.38
C SER A 147 -12.19 4.27 0.88
N LEU A 148 -12.91 3.14 0.84
CA LEU A 148 -13.64 2.66 2.01
C LEU A 148 -12.72 2.02 3.06
N ASN A 149 -11.56 1.49 2.69
CA ASN A 149 -10.62 0.93 3.67
C ASN A 149 -10.02 2.03 4.58
N SER A 150 -10.01 3.31 4.18
CA SER A 150 -9.67 4.41 5.10
C SER A 150 -10.71 4.70 6.18
N LEU A 151 -11.88 4.04 6.10
CA LEU A 151 -12.91 4.01 7.14
C LEU A 151 -12.84 2.73 8.00
N ALA A 152 -11.81 1.90 7.81
CA ALA A 152 -11.57 0.72 8.64
C ALA A 152 -10.37 0.96 9.57
N VAL A 153 -10.44 0.41 10.78
CA VAL A 153 -9.29 0.36 11.69
C VAL A 153 -8.27 -0.64 11.12
N GLY A 154 -7.30 -0.14 10.37
CA GLY A 154 -6.18 -0.89 9.80
C GLY A 154 -5.09 0.02 9.26
N TYR A 155 -3.83 -0.44 9.31
CA TYR A 155 -2.69 0.38 8.87
C TYR A 155 -2.59 0.52 7.34
N GLU A 156 -3.34 -0.26 6.56
CA GLU A 156 -3.11 -0.40 5.11
C GLU A 156 -3.33 0.90 4.36
N SER A 157 -4.40 1.63 4.70
CA SER A 157 -4.72 2.92 4.08
C SER A 157 -3.72 4.02 4.44
N PRO A 158 -3.30 4.18 5.71
CA PRO A 158 -2.19 5.06 6.09
C PRO A 158 -0.89 4.77 5.35
N ILE A 159 -0.54 3.49 5.18
CA ILE A 159 0.67 3.14 4.43
C ILE A 159 0.51 3.45 2.94
N ALA A 160 -0.66 3.18 2.35
CA ALA A 160 -0.95 3.57 0.96
C ALA A 160 -0.83 5.10 0.74
N ALA A 161 -1.23 5.89 1.73
CA ALA A 161 -1.03 7.33 1.75
C ALA A 161 0.47 7.70 1.85
N CYS A 162 1.24 7.04 2.74
CA CYS A 162 2.68 7.22 2.83
C CYS A 162 3.38 6.93 1.49
N MET A 163 3.02 5.84 0.81
CA MET A 163 3.62 5.48 -0.49
C MET A 163 3.33 6.53 -1.58
N LEU A 164 2.11 7.08 -1.62
CA LEU A 164 1.78 8.20 -2.51
C LEU A 164 2.61 9.43 -2.18
N MET A 165 2.74 9.78 -0.90
CA MET A 165 3.55 10.92 -0.46
C MET A 165 5.02 10.76 -0.84
N VAL A 166 5.61 9.59 -0.59
CA VAL A 166 7.01 9.31 -0.91
C VAL A 166 7.27 9.46 -2.42
N VAL A 167 6.44 8.82 -3.26
CA VAL A 167 6.59 8.95 -4.72
C VAL A 167 6.39 10.40 -5.16
N ALA A 168 5.40 11.10 -4.62
CA ALA A 168 5.15 12.50 -4.96
C ALA A 168 6.32 13.43 -4.56
N LEU A 169 6.92 13.22 -3.38
CA LEU A 169 8.06 13.99 -2.90
C LEU A 169 9.31 13.72 -3.75
N ILE A 170 9.57 12.45 -4.10
CA ILE A 170 10.65 12.08 -5.01
C ILE A 170 10.43 12.77 -6.36
N MET A 171 9.23 12.68 -6.92
CA MET A 171 8.89 13.32 -8.19
C MET A 171 9.09 14.83 -8.15
N LYS A 172 8.66 15.48 -7.08
CA LYS A 172 8.86 16.92 -6.92
C LYS A 172 10.33 17.27 -6.77
N SER A 173 11.12 16.42 -6.13
CA SER A 173 12.57 16.61 -5.98
C SER A 173 13.31 16.57 -7.31
N LEU A 174 12.91 15.67 -8.22
CA LEU A 174 13.54 15.51 -9.53
C LEU A 174 13.21 16.65 -10.52
N GLN A 175 12.19 17.45 -10.22
CA GLN A 175 11.77 18.59 -11.05
C GLN A 175 12.39 19.92 -10.59
N GLY A 176 13.14 19.95 -9.49
CA GLY A 176 13.66 21.19 -8.90
C GLY A 176 15.17 21.13 -8.66
N ASN A 177 15.75 22.27 -8.29
CA ASN A 177 17.16 22.37 -7.92
C ASN A 177 17.41 21.77 -6.52
N HIS A 178 18.68 21.44 -6.23
CA HIS A 178 19.14 20.99 -4.92
C HIS A 178 19.27 22.15 -3.92
N ASP A 179 18.14 22.79 -3.61
CA ASP A 179 18.01 23.90 -2.66
C ASP A 179 17.53 23.43 -1.28
N ARG A 180 17.25 24.35 -0.35
CA ARG A 180 16.65 24.03 0.97
C ARG A 180 15.38 23.17 0.87
N GLN A 181 14.59 23.33 -0.19
CA GLN A 181 13.37 22.56 -0.40
C GLN A 181 13.68 21.10 -0.77
N PHE A 182 14.79 20.83 -1.44
CA PHE A 182 15.28 19.47 -1.65
C PHE A 182 15.55 18.76 -0.31
N PHE A 183 16.26 19.41 0.62
CA PHE A 183 16.54 18.84 1.95
C PHE A 183 15.25 18.50 2.70
N LEU A 184 14.28 19.41 2.70
CA LEU A 184 12.97 19.17 3.32
C LEU A 184 12.23 17.98 2.70
N ARG A 185 12.33 17.79 1.38
CA ARG A 185 11.73 16.63 0.70
C ARG A 185 12.39 15.31 1.10
N VAL A 186 13.71 15.30 1.28
CA VAL A 186 14.45 14.11 1.77
C VAL A 186 13.99 13.73 3.17
N PHE A 187 13.96 14.69 4.10
CA PHE A 187 13.46 14.43 5.45
C PHE A 187 11.99 14.02 5.48
N ALA A 188 11.13 14.67 4.68
CA ALA A 188 9.73 14.32 4.60
C ALA A 188 9.51 12.92 4.02
N ALA A 189 10.26 12.53 2.97
CA ALA A 189 10.18 11.18 2.42
C ALA A 189 10.68 10.13 3.43
N GLY A 190 11.79 10.42 4.12
CA GLY A 190 12.28 9.61 5.23
C GLY A 190 11.26 9.47 6.35
N PHE A 191 10.56 10.54 6.71
CA PHE A 191 9.50 10.52 7.73
C PHE A 191 8.32 9.62 7.32
N PHE A 192 7.82 9.71 6.08
CA PHE A 192 6.74 8.84 5.63
C PHE A 192 7.15 7.37 5.52
N LEU A 193 8.40 7.09 5.15
CA LEU A 193 8.97 5.74 5.16
C LEU A 193 9.17 5.20 6.58
N ALA A 194 9.61 6.06 7.52
CA ALA A 194 9.67 5.75 8.94
C ALA A 194 8.27 5.43 9.48
N LEU A 195 7.27 6.26 9.18
CA LEU A 195 5.89 6.06 9.61
C LEU A 195 5.31 4.74 9.08
N ALA A 196 5.55 4.42 7.80
CA ALA A 196 5.14 3.15 7.21
C ALA A 196 5.83 1.94 7.89
N SER A 197 7.14 2.06 8.15
CA SER A 197 7.93 1.01 8.83
C SER A 197 7.56 0.86 10.30
N PHE A 198 7.16 1.94 10.96
CA PHE A 198 6.68 1.94 12.34
C PHE A 198 5.37 1.17 12.47
N MET A 199 4.41 1.41 11.56
CA MET A 199 3.16 0.66 11.53
C MET A 199 3.35 -0.79 11.10
N GLN A 200 4.22 -1.05 10.13
CA GLN A 200 4.47 -2.39 9.62
C GLN A 200 5.95 -2.56 9.17
N PRO A 201 6.80 -3.28 9.92
CA PRO A 201 8.26 -3.35 9.72
C PRO A 201 8.71 -3.90 8.37
N ARG A 202 7.86 -4.64 7.66
CA ARG A 202 8.18 -5.14 6.31
C ARG A 202 8.49 -4.02 5.30
N TRP A 203 8.07 -2.77 5.59
CA TRP A 203 8.38 -1.60 4.75
C TRP A 203 9.82 -1.10 4.90
N ILE A 204 10.61 -1.63 5.86
CA ILE A 204 12.03 -1.28 5.99
C ILE A 204 12.78 -1.62 4.70
N LEU A 205 12.56 -2.82 4.15
CA LEU A 205 13.19 -3.23 2.88
C LEU A 205 12.81 -2.30 1.73
N THR A 206 11.51 -2.02 1.57
CA THR A 206 11.01 -1.08 0.55
C THR A 206 11.63 0.30 0.71
N SER A 207 11.80 0.78 1.94
CA SER A 207 12.38 2.09 2.24
C SER A 207 13.84 2.17 1.81
N VAL A 208 14.63 1.15 2.11
CA VAL A 208 16.04 1.07 1.67
C VAL A 208 16.14 1.01 0.15
N VAL A 209 15.35 0.15 -0.49
CA VAL A 209 15.37 0.01 -1.96
C VAL A 209 14.95 1.32 -2.64
N LEU A 210 13.92 2.01 -2.13
CA LEU A 210 13.51 3.31 -2.64
C LEU A 210 14.57 4.40 -2.43
N ALA A 211 15.25 4.41 -1.28
CA ALA A 211 16.34 5.36 -1.02
C ALA A 211 17.50 5.16 -2.02
N VAL A 212 17.91 3.90 -2.25
CA VAL A 212 18.94 3.56 -3.23
C VAL A 212 18.49 3.94 -4.64
N LEU A 213 17.28 3.56 -5.04
CA LEU A 213 16.74 3.92 -6.35
C LEU A 213 16.70 5.44 -6.54
N TRP A 214 16.22 6.18 -5.53
CA TRP A 214 16.15 7.64 -5.58
C TRP A 214 17.53 8.28 -5.66
N ALA A 215 18.51 7.79 -4.90
CA ALA A 215 19.89 8.24 -5.01
C ALA A 215 20.43 7.99 -6.43
N LEU A 216 20.22 6.79 -6.99
CA LEU A 216 20.73 6.45 -8.33
C LEU A 216 20.14 7.32 -9.46
N ILE A 217 18.87 7.72 -9.35
CA ILE A 217 18.22 8.58 -10.36
C ILE A 217 18.49 10.08 -10.14
N THR A 218 19.06 10.47 -9.00
CA THR A 218 19.36 11.87 -8.66
C THR A 218 20.77 12.25 -9.12
N HIS A 219 20.92 13.43 -9.70
CA HIS A 219 22.22 13.91 -10.18
C HIS A 219 23.09 14.46 -9.04
N GLY A 220 24.38 14.13 -9.04
CA GLY A 220 25.39 14.69 -8.13
C GLY A 220 25.62 13.89 -6.85
N ARG A 221 26.86 13.43 -6.63
CA ARG A 221 27.24 12.53 -5.53
C ARG A 221 26.87 13.03 -4.14
N LYS A 222 26.96 14.35 -3.90
CA LYS A 222 26.56 14.96 -2.61
C LYS A 222 25.07 14.79 -2.34
N ALA A 223 24.21 15.01 -3.34
CA ALA A 223 22.77 14.83 -3.22
C ALA A 223 22.41 13.35 -3.03
N GLN A 224 23.09 12.46 -3.75
CA GLN A 224 22.93 11.00 -3.60
C GLN A 224 23.26 10.53 -2.19
N ALA A 225 24.43 10.92 -1.66
CA ALA A 225 24.85 10.60 -0.30
C ALA A 225 23.87 11.18 0.73
N PHE A 226 23.40 12.41 0.50
CA PHE A 226 22.43 13.05 1.38
C PHE A 226 21.06 12.34 1.38
N ILE A 227 20.57 11.88 0.22
CA ILE A 227 19.36 11.05 0.14
C ILE A 227 19.55 9.77 0.96
N LEU A 228 20.66 9.06 0.77
CA LEU A 228 20.91 7.81 1.49
C LEU A 228 20.96 8.03 3.00
N VAL A 229 21.80 8.96 3.47
CA VAL A 229 21.94 9.26 4.90
C VAL A 229 20.65 9.80 5.49
N GLY A 230 20.00 10.76 4.81
CA GLY A 230 18.78 11.40 5.29
C GLY A 230 17.59 10.44 5.35
N VAL A 231 17.32 9.69 4.28
CA VAL A 231 16.19 8.74 4.24
C VAL A 231 16.45 7.55 5.16
N ILE A 232 17.62 6.91 5.09
CA ILE A 232 17.92 5.73 5.90
C ILE A 232 18.01 6.11 7.38
N GLY A 233 18.69 7.21 7.70
CA GLY A 233 18.83 7.70 9.07
C GLY A 233 17.48 8.01 9.72
N VAL A 234 16.58 8.71 9.03
CA VAL A 234 15.23 8.97 9.55
C VAL A 234 14.40 7.69 9.65
N THR A 235 14.46 6.82 8.63
CA THR A 235 13.69 5.56 8.63
C THR A 235 14.13 4.62 9.75
N ALA A 236 15.42 4.60 10.09
CA ALA A 236 15.99 3.76 11.15
C ALA A 236 15.45 4.10 12.55
N LEU A 237 14.91 5.31 12.76
CA LEU A 237 14.26 5.68 14.03
C LEU A 237 13.06 4.78 14.34
N ALA A 238 12.28 4.40 13.33
CA ALA A 238 11.09 3.57 13.52
C ALA A 238 11.38 2.19 14.14
N PRO A 239 12.25 1.33 13.55
CA PRO A 239 12.62 0.07 14.18
C PRO A 239 13.38 0.27 15.49
N ALA A 240 14.21 1.31 15.63
CA ALA A 240 14.94 1.57 16.87
C ALA A 240 14.00 1.83 18.05
N ILE A 241 12.96 2.64 17.85
CA ILE A 241 11.93 2.93 18.87
C ILE A 241 11.22 1.64 19.29
N LEU A 242 10.83 0.78 18.34
CA LEU A 242 10.13 -0.48 18.63
C LEU A 242 11.03 -1.51 19.34
N ILE A 243 12.30 -1.60 18.94
CA ILE A 243 13.29 -2.47 19.60
C ILE A 243 13.53 -1.99 21.02
N HIS A 244 13.76 -0.69 21.23
CA HIS A 244 13.96 -0.13 22.56
C HIS A 244 12.78 -0.44 23.48
N ARG A 245 11.55 -0.24 22.99
CA ARG A 245 10.33 -0.60 23.71
C ARG A 245 10.35 -2.07 24.12
N ASN A 246 10.63 -2.98 23.18
CA ASN A 246 10.55 -4.42 23.44
C ASN A 246 11.69 -4.93 24.35
N ILE A 247 12.85 -4.27 24.36
CA ILE A 247 13.89 -4.52 25.38
C ILE A 247 13.35 -4.17 26.77
N GLN A 248 12.69 -3.01 26.92
CA GLN A 248 12.17 -2.58 28.22
C GLN A 248 10.92 -3.37 28.65
N SER A 249 10.04 -3.75 27.72
CA SER A 249 8.77 -4.39 28.07
C SER A 249 8.84 -5.91 28.21
N ILE A 250 9.69 -6.58 27.42
CA ILE A 250 9.74 -8.05 27.36
C ILE A 250 11.17 -8.62 27.28
N ASP A 251 12.19 -7.80 27.50
CA ASP A 251 13.61 -8.18 27.44
C ASP A 251 14.05 -8.83 26.11
N LYS A 252 13.52 -8.33 24.99
CA LYS A 252 13.88 -8.83 23.64
C LYS A 252 14.20 -7.72 22.67
N ALA A 253 15.38 -7.81 22.04
CA ALA A 253 15.83 -6.91 20.98
C ALA A 253 15.20 -7.27 19.61
N VAL A 254 13.87 -7.23 19.53
CA VAL A 254 13.08 -7.58 18.33
C VAL A 254 12.05 -6.50 18.04
N ILE A 255 11.63 -6.37 16.77
CA ILE A 255 10.56 -5.43 16.40
C ILE A 255 9.18 -6.08 16.61
N SER A 256 9.05 -7.35 16.20
CA SER A 256 7.87 -8.19 16.43
C SER A 256 8.28 -9.68 16.43
N THR A 257 7.39 -10.56 16.90
CA THR A 257 7.65 -12.01 17.01
C THR A 257 6.66 -12.86 16.20
N ASN A 258 6.25 -12.37 15.03
CA ASN A 258 5.28 -13.04 14.16
C ASN A 258 5.82 -13.41 12.76
N LEU A 259 7.07 -13.09 12.44
CA LEU A 259 7.61 -13.30 11.09
C LEU A 259 7.76 -14.80 10.81
N GLY A 260 8.40 -15.53 11.71
CA GLY A 260 8.57 -16.98 11.63
C GLY A 260 7.25 -17.73 11.63
N VAL A 261 6.30 -17.32 12.50
CA VAL A 261 4.93 -17.87 12.49
C VAL A 261 4.27 -17.65 11.13
N THR A 262 4.34 -16.44 10.58
CA THR A 262 3.74 -16.11 9.27
C THR A 262 4.38 -16.92 8.14
N MET A 263 5.71 -17.04 8.14
CA MET A 263 6.44 -17.86 7.17
C MET A 263 6.05 -19.33 7.26
N ARG A 264 5.87 -19.84 8.48
CA ARG A 264 5.48 -21.24 8.71
C ARG A 264 4.09 -21.54 8.20
N ILE A 265 3.11 -20.64 8.37
CA ILE A 265 1.75 -20.81 7.82
C ILE A 265 1.81 -21.03 6.29
N GLY A 266 2.63 -20.23 5.59
CA GLY A 266 2.80 -20.32 4.14
C GLY A 266 3.74 -21.42 3.64
N ALA A 267 4.31 -22.27 4.51
CA ALA A 267 5.29 -23.29 4.13
C ALA A 267 4.90 -24.69 4.63
N GLY A 268 5.33 -25.74 3.90
CA GLY A 268 5.01 -27.13 4.19
C GLY A 268 4.70 -27.96 2.94
N ASP A 269 4.58 -29.27 3.10
CA ASP A 269 4.46 -30.20 1.97
C ASP A 269 3.10 -30.13 1.25
N GLU A 270 2.03 -29.92 2.02
CA GLU A 270 0.64 -29.92 1.53
C GLU A 270 -0.02 -28.53 1.61
N THR A 271 0.72 -27.50 1.99
CA THR A 271 0.18 -26.13 2.00
C THR A 271 0.09 -25.59 0.58
N GLN A 272 -0.86 -24.68 0.34
CA GLN A 272 -0.93 -23.94 -0.90
C GLN A 272 -0.10 -22.64 -0.86
N GLY A 273 0.34 -22.23 0.34
CA GLY A 273 1.12 -21.01 0.58
C GLY A 273 0.30 -19.78 0.97
N GLY A 274 -1.03 -19.90 1.00
CA GLY A 274 -1.95 -18.83 1.38
C GLY A 274 -2.15 -18.69 2.89
N TYR A 275 -3.00 -17.74 3.30
CA TYR A 275 -3.35 -17.53 4.71
C TYR A 275 -4.13 -18.70 5.32
N ILE A 276 -5.03 -19.30 4.52
CA ILE A 276 -5.74 -20.52 4.91
C ILE A 276 -4.78 -21.69 4.73
N ARG A 277 -4.28 -22.21 5.86
CA ARG A 277 -3.34 -23.33 5.88
C ARG A 277 -4.03 -24.65 5.52
N THR A 278 -3.34 -25.46 4.73
CA THR A 278 -3.64 -26.90 4.56
C THR A 278 -2.40 -27.72 4.92
N GLY A 279 -2.61 -28.90 5.52
CA GLY A 279 -1.54 -29.85 5.84
C GLY A 279 -0.66 -29.49 7.04
N PRO A 280 0.32 -30.37 7.36
CA PRO A 280 1.18 -30.24 8.55
C PRO A 280 2.12 -29.05 8.47
N GLU A 281 2.46 -28.46 9.62
CA GLU A 281 3.47 -27.40 9.75
C GLU A 281 4.88 -27.89 9.43
N VAL A 282 5.74 -27.00 8.94
CA VAL A 282 7.18 -27.29 8.83
C VAL A 282 7.68 -27.63 10.24
N PRO A 283 8.19 -28.85 10.47
CA PRO A 283 8.67 -29.26 11.78
C PRO A 283 9.82 -28.35 12.22
N CYS A 284 9.77 -27.94 13.48
CA CYS A 284 10.81 -27.16 14.10
C CYS A 284 10.82 -27.52 15.59
N GLU A 285 11.90 -28.16 16.03
CA GLU A 285 12.06 -28.57 17.43
C GLU A 285 12.82 -27.50 18.22
N PRO A 286 12.49 -27.30 19.50
CA PRO A 286 13.23 -26.38 20.35
C PRO A 286 14.65 -26.88 20.55
N THR A 287 15.62 -25.96 20.62
CA THR A 287 17.00 -26.31 20.93
C THR A 287 17.20 -26.39 22.46
N PRO A 288 17.60 -27.54 23.03
CA PRO A 288 17.83 -27.64 24.48
C PRO A 288 18.86 -26.59 24.94
N PRO A 289 18.66 -25.90 26.08
CA PRO A 289 17.70 -26.16 27.16
C PRO A 289 16.31 -25.51 26.99
N ALA A 290 16.02 -24.84 25.86
CA ALA A 290 14.73 -24.20 25.64
C ALA A 290 13.61 -25.24 25.43
N THR A 291 12.41 -24.95 25.93
CA THR A 291 11.22 -25.80 25.78
C THR A 291 10.25 -25.29 24.71
N ALA A 292 10.49 -24.10 24.16
CA ALA A 292 9.68 -23.48 23.12
C ALA A 292 10.55 -22.93 22.00
N VAL A 293 10.00 -22.95 20.78
CA VAL A 293 10.69 -22.45 19.58
C VAL A 293 10.48 -20.94 19.46
N THR A 294 11.57 -20.20 19.34
CA THR A 294 11.54 -18.75 19.11
C THR A 294 11.15 -18.42 17.67
N ASP A 295 10.61 -17.23 17.43
CA ASP A 295 10.21 -16.80 16.07
C ASP A 295 11.41 -16.83 15.09
N ASN A 296 12.61 -16.49 15.55
CA ASN A 296 13.84 -16.57 14.74
C ASN A 296 14.23 -18.01 14.39
N GLU A 297 14.01 -18.98 15.28
CA GLU A 297 14.22 -20.39 14.98
C GLU A 297 13.20 -20.90 13.95
N LEU A 298 11.94 -20.47 14.06
CA LEU A 298 10.92 -20.77 13.04
C LEU A 298 11.33 -20.25 11.65
N VAL A 299 11.83 -19.01 11.55
CA VAL A 299 12.37 -18.47 10.29
C VAL A 299 13.47 -19.39 9.75
N LYS A 300 14.43 -19.80 10.59
CA LYS A 300 15.52 -20.71 10.18
C LYS A 300 15.00 -22.06 9.69
N CYS A 301 14.04 -22.66 10.39
CA CYS A 301 13.43 -23.93 10.01
C CYS A 301 12.71 -23.83 8.66
N VAL A 302 11.93 -22.78 8.44
CA VAL A 302 11.24 -22.57 7.15
C VAL A 302 12.23 -22.33 6.01
N LEU A 303 13.30 -21.54 6.24
CA LEU A 303 14.34 -21.32 5.23
C LEU A 303 15.09 -22.62 4.88
N LYS A 304 15.43 -23.44 5.89
CA LYS A 304 16.03 -24.77 5.68
C LYS A 304 15.09 -25.67 4.88
N TRP A 305 13.79 -25.67 5.21
CA TRP A 305 12.79 -26.44 4.47
C TRP A 305 12.72 -26.01 3.01
N TYR A 306 12.76 -24.70 2.72
CA TYR A 306 12.75 -24.22 1.33
C TYR A 306 13.97 -24.70 0.53
N ILE A 307 15.15 -24.65 1.15
CA ILE A 307 16.41 -25.09 0.52
C ILE A 307 16.38 -26.61 0.29
N ALA A 308 15.87 -27.39 1.24
CA ALA A 308 15.77 -28.85 1.12
C ALA A 308 14.69 -29.29 0.12
N ASN A 309 13.71 -28.43 -0.19
CA ASN A 309 12.57 -28.76 -1.07
C ASN A 309 12.41 -27.73 -2.22
N PRO A 310 13.39 -27.59 -3.12
CA PRO A 310 13.40 -26.50 -4.11
C PRO A 310 12.18 -26.55 -5.06
N GLY A 311 11.79 -27.73 -5.55
CA GLY A 311 10.64 -27.88 -6.44
C GLY A 311 9.31 -27.47 -5.80
N LYS A 312 9.08 -27.90 -4.55
CA LYS A 312 7.88 -27.51 -3.78
C LYS A 312 7.90 -26.01 -3.47
N SER A 313 9.07 -25.48 -3.10
CA SER A 313 9.25 -24.05 -2.78
C SER A 313 8.92 -23.15 -3.95
N ILE A 314 9.40 -23.47 -5.17
CA ILE A 314 9.07 -22.70 -6.37
C ILE A 314 7.56 -22.67 -6.61
N ARG A 315 6.89 -23.83 -6.50
CA ARG A 315 5.43 -23.91 -6.62
C ARG A 315 4.71 -23.06 -5.58
N LEU A 316 5.16 -23.10 -4.32
CA LEU A 316 4.61 -22.26 -3.25
C LEU A 316 4.81 -20.78 -3.53
N PHE A 317 6.00 -20.36 -3.98
CA PHE A 317 6.26 -18.96 -4.29
C PHE A 317 5.39 -18.46 -5.44
N ILE A 318 5.17 -19.27 -6.48
CA ILE A 318 4.23 -18.94 -7.57
C ILE A 318 2.80 -18.79 -7.02
N ASN A 319 2.33 -19.72 -6.20
CA ASN A 319 1.00 -19.66 -5.60
C ASN A 319 0.83 -18.42 -4.70
N LYS A 320 1.82 -18.14 -3.84
CA LYS A 320 1.84 -16.94 -3.00
C LYS A 320 1.80 -15.66 -3.82
N GLY A 321 2.58 -15.66 -4.91
CA GLY A 321 2.58 -14.58 -5.88
C GLY A 321 1.20 -14.38 -6.51
N TRP A 322 0.50 -15.47 -6.83
CA TRP A 322 -0.87 -15.42 -7.33
C TRP A 322 -1.85 -14.87 -6.29
N PHE A 323 -1.77 -15.34 -5.03
CA PHE A 323 -2.63 -14.90 -3.93
C PHE A 323 -2.51 -13.41 -3.62
N PHE A 324 -1.31 -12.83 -3.74
CA PHE A 324 -1.12 -11.38 -3.62
C PHE A 324 -2.01 -10.57 -4.60
N TRP A 325 -2.22 -11.10 -5.82
CA TRP A 325 -3.01 -10.43 -6.85
C TRP A 325 -4.48 -10.83 -6.86
N SER A 326 -4.89 -11.77 -6.02
CA SER A 326 -6.24 -12.32 -6.03
C SER A 326 -7.32 -11.24 -5.80
N PRO A 327 -8.56 -11.47 -6.23
CA PRO A 327 -9.66 -10.56 -5.95
C PRO A 327 -9.98 -10.53 -4.44
N TRP A 328 -10.80 -9.55 -4.04
CA TRP A 328 -11.27 -9.36 -2.66
C TRP A 328 -12.46 -10.27 -2.30
N SER A 329 -13.07 -10.90 -3.30
CA SER A 329 -14.24 -11.78 -3.19
C SER A 329 -14.22 -12.80 -4.33
N GLY A 330 -14.98 -13.88 -4.19
CA GLY A 330 -15.08 -14.93 -5.19
C GLY A 330 -14.06 -16.07 -4.99
N PRO A 331 -14.01 -17.04 -5.90
CA PRO A 331 -13.47 -18.38 -5.65
C PRO A 331 -11.94 -18.46 -5.62
N LEU A 332 -11.23 -17.44 -6.08
CA LEU A 332 -9.77 -17.36 -5.98
C LEU A 332 -9.31 -16.45 -4.84
N ILE A 333 -10.21 -15.96 -3.99
CA ILE A 333 -9.84 -15.14 -2.83
C ILE A 333 -8.87 -15.92 -1.94
N ASN A 334 -7.78 -15.28 -1.55
CA ASN A 334 -6.89 -15.82 -0.53
C ASN A 334 -6.30 -14.66 0.30
N GLY A 335 -6.51 -14.71 1.60
CA GLY A 335 -6.05 -13.67 2.51
C GLY A 335 -7.08 -13.27 3.54
N THR A 336 -6.79 -12.16 4.23
CA THR A 336 -7.52 -11.71 5.42
C THR A 336 -8.53 -10.58 5.15
N MET A 337 -8.83 -10.30 3.88
CA MET A 337 -9.69 -9.18 3.46
C MET A 337 -11.21 -9.40 3.59
N PHE A 338 -11.68 -10.40 4.33
CA PHE A 338 -13.12 -10.67 4.51
C PHE A 338 -13.89 -9.50 5.17
N ARG A 339 -13.19 -8.63 5.90
CA ARG A 339 -13.76 -7.45 6.55
C ARG A 339 -13.52 -6.14 5.80
N ASN A 340 -13.08 -6.22 4.54
CA ASN A 340 -13.00 -5.06 3.67
C ASN A 340 -14.38 -4.37 3.61
N PRO A 341 -14.50 -3.08 3.98
CA PRO A 341 -15.79 -2.40 3.94
C PRO A 341 -16.45 -2.39 2.56
N TRP A 342 -15.66 -2.49 1.48
CA TRP A 342 -16.20 -2.64 0.12
C TRP A 342 -17.13 -3.86 -0.01
N LEU A 343 -16.85 -4.96 0.69
CA LEU A 343 -17.67 -6.18 0.61
C LEU A 343 -19.09 -5.98 1.13
N LYS A 344 -19.34 -4.97 1.97
CA LYS A 344 -20.67 -4.63 2.49
C LYS A 344 -21.63 -4.10 1.41
N VAL A 345 -21.09 -3.55 0.32
CA VAL A 345 -21.87 -2.93 -0.76
C VAL A 345 -21.48 -3.48 -2.13
N ASN A 346 -20.68 -4.55 -2.17
CA ASN A 346 -20.19 -5.14 -3.40
C ASN A 346 -21.33 -5.93 -4.11
N PRO A 347 -21.74 -5.54 -5.33
CA PRO A 347 -22.81 -6.22 -6.06
C PRO A 347 -22.55 -7.72 -6.27
N ILE A 348 -21.28 -8.12 -6.47
CA ILE A 348 -20.91 -9.53 -6.69
C ILE A 348 -21.17 -10.36 -5.43
N VAL A 349 -20.88 -9.80 -4.26
CA VAL A 349 -21.17 -10.46 -2.97
C VAL A 349 -22.68 -10.58 -2.80
N ASN A 350 -23.43 -9.51 -3.06
CA ASN A 350 -24.89 -9.52 -2.95
C ASN A 350 -25.54 -10.55 -3.88
N ILE A 351 -25.03 -10.72 -5.11
CA ILE A 351 -25.49 -11.77 -6.03
C ILE A 351 -25.21 -13.16 -5.44
N ALA A 352 -24.01 -13.38 -4.90
CA ALA A 352 -23.60 -14.67 -4.35
C ALA A 352 -24.38 -15.08 -3.09
N THR A 353 -24.84 -14.11 -2.30
CA THR A 353 -25.58 -14.36 -1.05
C THR A 353 -27.08 -14.40 -1.22
N SER A 354 -27.63 -13.83 -2.30
CA SER A 354 -29.08 -13.73 -2.51
C SER A 354 -29.76 -15.03 -2.96
N SER A 355 -29.04 -15.97 -3.57
CA SER A 355 -29.61 -17.26 -4.00
C SER A 355 -28.53 -18.32 -4.24
N GLN A 356 -28.94 -19.60 -4.26
CA GLN A 356 -28.04 -20.71 -4.62
C GLN A 356 -27.53 -20.59 -6.06
N SER A 357 -28.38 -20.18 -7.01
CA SER A 357 -27.99 -19.97 -8.41
C SER A 357 -26.99 -18.82 -8.55
N GLY A 358 -27.17 -17.74 -7.79
CA GLY A 358 -26.22 -16.62 -7.72
C GLY A 358 -24.89 -17.04 -7.10
N ASN A 359 -24.94 -17.85 -6.04
CA ASN A 359 -23.74 -18.44 -5.44
C ASN A 359 -22.96 -19.28 -6.45
N ASP A 360 -23.67 -20.15 -7.18
CA ASP A 360 -23.08 -21.01 -8.21
C ASP A 360 -22.43 -20.20 -9.34
N LEU A 361 -23.09 -19.13 -9.79
CA LEU A 361 -22.55 -18.21 -10.79
C LEU A 361 -21.23 -17.57 -10.32
N VAL A 362 -21.19 -17.09 -9.09
CA VAL A 362 -20.05 -16.32 -8.55
C VAL A 362 -18.91 -17.21 -8.05
N ASN A 363 -19.19 -18.41 -7.54
CA ASN A 363 -18.19 -19.26 -6.87
C ASN A 363 -17.80 -20.52 -7.64
N LYS A 364 -18.54 -20.94 -8.67
CA LYS A 364 -18.15 -22.10 -9.51
C LYS A 364 -17.33 -21.66 -10.73
N SER A 365 -17.51 -22.34 -11.86
CA SER A 365 -16.65 -22.22 -13.06
C SER A 365 -16.59 -20.79 -13.62
N ILE A 366 -17.73 -20.11 -13.76
CA ILE A 366 -17.80 -18.75 -14.31
C ILE A 366 -17.02 -17.78 -13.42
N GLY A 367 -17.31 -17.76 -12.11
CA GLY A 367 -16.59 -16.95 -11.14
C GLY A 367 -15.09 -17.23 -11.09
N ARG A 368 -14.69 -18.50 -11.26
CA ARG A 368 -13.27 -18.89 -11.33
C ARG A 368 -12.59 -18.31 -12.56
N THR A 369 -13.24 -18.36 -13.72
CA THR A 369 -12.74 -17.76 -14.97
C THR A 369 -12.61 -16.24 -14.85
N ILE A 370 -13.63 -15.56 -14.31
CA ILE A 370 -13.57 -14.10 -14.11
C ILE A 370 -12.45 -13.73 -13.14
N SER A 371 -12.33 -14.45 -12.03
CA SER A 371 -11.27 -14.23 -11.03
C SER A 371 -9.87 -14.45 -11.62
N PHE A 372 -9.72 -15.42 -12.52
CA PHE A 372 -8.47 -15.66 -13.24
C PHE A 372 -8.13 -14.47 -14.17
N PHE A 373 -9.07 -14.03 -14.99
CA PHE A 373 -8.87 -12.86 -15.87
C PHE A 373 -8.66 -11.56 -15.09
N TRP A 374 -9.24 -11.43 -13.90
CA TRP A 374 -8.96 -10.32 -12.99
C TRP A 374 -7.49 -10.26 -12.61
N VAL A 375 -6.93 -11.39 -12.13
CA VAL A 375 -5.52 -11.48 -11.73
C VAL A 375 -4.59 -11.16 -12.90
N ILE A 376 -4.78 -11.85 -14.02
CA ILE A 376 -3.96 -11.66 -15.23
C ILE A 376 -4.12 -10.24 -15.79
N GLY A 377 -5.34 -9.70 -15.79
CA GLY A 377 -5.64 -8.34 -16.25
C GLY A 377 -4.93 -7.28 -15.40
N CYS A 378 -5.01 -7.38 -14.07
CA CYS A 378 -4.30 -6.47 -13.17
C CYS A 378 -2.78 -6.51 -13.37
N ILE A 379 -2.19 -7.71 -13.45
CA ILE A 379 -0.75 -7.88 -13.67
C ILE A 379 -0.35 -7.33 -15.05
N SER A 380 -1.11 -7.65 -16.09
CA SER A 380 -0.83 -7.21 -17.46
C SER A 380 -0.90 -5.70 -17.58
N LEU A 381 -1.97 -5.07 -17.09
CA LEU A 381 -2.12 -3.61 -17.10
C LEU A 381 -1.04 -2.91 -16.29
N PHE A 382 -0.66 -3.47 -15.14
CA PHE A 382 0.45 -2.96 -14.33
C PHE A 382 1.75 -2.90 -15.13
N PHE A 383 2.14 -4.00 -15.78
CA PHE A 383 3.39 -4.04 -16.56
C PHE A 383 3.31 -3.23 -17.86
N ILE A 384 2.18 -3.26 -18.58
CA ILE A 384 1.98 -2.42 -19.77
C ILE A 384 2.12 -0.95 -19.41
N GLY A 385 1.49 -0.52 -18.30
CA GLY A 385 1.59 0.85 -17.81
C GLY A 385 3.01 1.24 -17.40
N PHE A 386 3.72 0.33 -16.71
CA PHE A 386 5.14 0.52 -16.38
C PHE A 386 5.99 0.73 -17.64
N PHE A 387 5.90 -0.16 -18.62
CA PHE A 387 6.72 -0.07 -19.84
C PHE A 387 6.36 1.12 -20.71
N TRP A 388 5.07 1.46 -20.81
CA TRP A 388 4.63 2.64 -21.56
C TRP A 388 5.09 3.94 -20.90
N LEU A 389 4.97 4.06 -19.58
CA LEU A 389 5.48 5.22 -18.86
C LEU A 389 7.00 5.33 -18.96
N ARG A 390 7.70 4.19 -18.87
CA ARG A 390 9.15 4.12 -19.04
C ARG A 390 9.62 4.53 -20.44
N SER A 391 8.85 4.24 -21.48
CA SER A 391 9.21 4.57 -22.86
C SER A 391 9.25 6.09 -23.12
N MET A 392 8.53 6.89 -22.33
CA MET A 392 8.51 8.35 -22.45
C MET A 392 9.82 9.05 -22.02
N ARG A 393 10.80 8.29 -21.45
CA ARG A 393 12.13 8.75 -21.00
C ARG A 393 12.08 9.87 -19.94
N GLY A 394 13.25 10.39 -19.53
CA GLY A 394 13.38 11.47 -18.56
C GLY A 394 12.67 11.19 -17.22
N LEU A 395 11.92 12.18 -16.75
CA LEU A 395 11.15 12.11 -15.50
C LEU A 395 10.15 10.93 -15.46
N TYR A 396 9.55 10.56 -16.60
CA TYR A 396 8.54 9.50 -16.66
C TYR A 396 9.13 8.12 -16.42
N LYS A 397 10.34 7.87 -16.94
CA LYS A 397 11.11 6.67 -16.62
C LYS A 397 11.32 6.54 -15.12
N ASN A 398 11.71 7.63 -14.46
CA ASN A 398 11.91 7.65 -13.03
C ASN A 398 10.59 7.38 -12.28
N LEU A 399 9.48 8.05 -12.66
CA LEU A 399 8.14 7.82 -12.10
C LEU A 399 7.69 6.36 -12.22
N ALA A 400 7.99 5.70 -13.34
CA ALA A 400 7.67 4.30 -13.57
C ALA A 400 8.36 3.40 -12.54
N TYR A 401 9.68 3.60 -12.33
CA TYR A 401 10.42 2.82 -11.34
C TYR A 401 9.96 3.10 -9.91
N VAL A 402 9.87 4.36 -9.49
CA VAL A 402 9.51 4.69 -8.10
C VAL A 402 8.08 4.29 -7.75
N SER A 403 7.17 4.22 -8.74
CA SER A 403 5.81 3.69 -8.55
C SER A 403 5.75 2.16 -8.54
N ALA A 404 6.54 1.48 -9.39
CA ALA A 404 6.51 0.02 -9.49
C ALA A 404 7.27 -0.66 -8.35
N THR A 405 8.38 -0.07 -7.88
CA THR A 405 9.26 -0.67 -6.87
C THR A 405 8.52 -1.05 -5.58
N PRO A 406 7.69 -0.20 -4.95
CA PRO A 406 6.96 -0.59 -3.74
C PRO A 406 6.05 -1.79 -3.95
N VAL A 407 5.37 -1.83 -5.10
CA VAL A 407 4.46 -2.93 -5.47
C VAL A 407 5.23 -4.23 -5.64
N VAL A 408 6.33 -4.20 -6.41
CA VAL A 408 7.16 -5.39 -6.69
C VAL A 408 7.85 -5.90 -5.42
N ILE A 409 8.40 -5.03 -4.59
CA ILE A 409 9.03 -5.45 -3.33
C ILE A 409 7.99 -6.04 -2.37
N SER A 410 6.82 -5.41 -2.23
CA SER A 410 5.72 -5.97 -1.41
C SER A 410 5.28 -7.34 -1.92
N TRP A 411 5.20 -7.50 -3.25
CA TRP A 411 4.86 -8.77 -3.89
C TRP A 411 5.91 -9.86 -3.59
N LEU A 412 7.20 -9.55 -3.74
CA LEU A 412 8.29 -10.48 -3.43
C LEU A 412 8.35 -10.85 -1.93
N VAL A 413 8.12 -9.89 -1.03
CA VAL A 413 8.05 -10.16 0.41
C VAL A 413 6.88 -11.08 0.73
N SER A 414 5.72 -10.91 0.09
CA SER A 414 4.59 -11.84 0.23
C SER A 414 4.94 -13.24 -0.28
N MET A 415 5.68 -13.37 -1.39
CA MET A 415 6.18 -14.66 -1.87
C MET A 415 7.12 -15.34 -0.86
N GLY A 416 8.03 -14.60 -0.23
CA GLY A 416 8.94 -15.13 0.78
C GLY A 416 8.28 -15.48 2.11
N THR A 417 7.14 -14.87 2.44
CA THR A 417 6.43 -15.04 3.71
C THR A 417 5.15 -15.85 3.53
N ILE A 418 4.05 -15.20 3.20
CA ILE A 418 2.74 -15.81 2.98
C ILE A 418 1.98 -15.04 1.88
N GLY A 419 1.24 -15.79 1.07
CA GLY A 419 0.35 -15.22 0.06
C GLY A 419 -0.91 -14.69 0.71
N ASP A 420 -1.11 -13.38 0.69
CA ASP A 420 -2.31 -12.73 1.20
C ASP A 420 -2.62 -11.49 0.36
N ASN A 421 -3.82 -11.42 -0.22
CA ASN A 421 -4.26 -10.29 -1.03
C ASN A 421 -4.26 -8.95 -0.27
N ARG A 422 -4.41 -8.97 1.06
CA ARG A 422 -4.32 -7.79 1.93
C ARG A 422 -3.00 -7.05 1.77
N PHE A 423 -1.90 -7.77 1.57
CA PHE A 423 -0.56 -7.17 1.46
C PHE A 423 -0.39 -6.32 0.20
N ARG A 424 -1.33 -6.40 -0.75
CA ARG A 424 -1.39 -5.50 -1.89
C ARG A 424 -1.89 -4.11 -1.51
N LEU A 425 -2.81 -3.98 -0.55
CA LEU A 425 -3.49 -2.72 -0.22
C LEU A 425 -2.55 -1.54 0.05
N PRO A 426 -1.49 -1.69 0.87
CA PRO A 426 -0.56 -0.60 1.14
C PRO A 426 0.15 -0.03 -0.10
N THR A 427 0.14 -0.75 -1.22
CA THR A 427 0.74 -0.32 -2.50
C THR A 427 -0.26 -0.25 -3.64
N MET A 428 -1.53 -0.51 -3.36
CA MET A 428 -2.57 -0.64 -4.37
C MET A 428 -2.79 0.70 -5.09
N THR A 429 -2.61 1.84 -4.43
CA THR A 429 -2.64 3.17 -5.07
C THR A 429 -1.65 3.28 -6.23
N LEU A 430 -0.40 2.90 -6.01
CA LEU A 430 0.65 2.92 -7.04
C LEU A 430 0.42 1.85 -8.12
N SER A 431 -0.05 0.67 -7.72
CA SER A 431 -0.42 -0.39 -8.66
C SER A 431 -1.56 0.05 -9.59
N VAL A 432 -2.61 0.64 -9.03
CA VAL A 432 -3.77 1.14 -9.78
C VAL A 432 -3.37 2.32 -10.68
N PHE A 433 -2.50 3.22 -10.21
CA PHE A 433 -1.94 4.28 -11.06
C PHE A 433 -1.27 3.68 -12.32
N LEU A 434 -0.42 2.67 -12.16
CA LEU A 434 0.22 1.98 -13.29
C LEU A 434 -0.79 1.23 -14.16
N GLN A 435 -1.81 0.60 -13.57
CA GLN A 435 -2.88 -0.06 -14.34
C GLN A 435 -3.69 0.93 -15.18
N VAL A 436 -3.98 2.13 -14.67
CA VAL A 436 -4.63 3.21 -15.43
C VAL A 436 -3.75 3.65 -16.60
N LEU A 437 -2.43 3.77 -16.39
CA LEU A 437 -1.51 4.04 -17.50
C LEU A 437 -1.46 2.90 -18.51
N GLY A 438 -1.58 1.63 -18.07
CA GLY A 438 -1.68 0.48 -18.95
C GLY A 438 -2.92 0.53 -19.83
N TYR A 439 -4.07 0.88 -19.24
CA TYR A 439 -5.31 1.10 -19.97
C TYR A 439 -5.18 2.22 -21.00
N LEU A 440 -4.57 3.34 -20.61
CA LEU A 440 -4.33 4.48 -21.50
C LEU A 440 -3.36 4.13 -22.63
N ALA A 441 -2.34 3.32 -22.36
CA ALA A 441 -1.41 2.81 -23.36
C ALA A 441 -2.12 1.95 -24.40
N LEU A 442 -3.01 1.05 -23.96
CA LEU A 442 -3.81 0.21 -24.87
C LEU A 442 -4.74 1.07 -25.72
N ARG A 443 -5.41 2.05 -25.13
CA ARG A 443 -6.25 3.00 -25.87
C ARG A 443 -5.42 3.77 -26.89
N HIS A 444 -4.25 4.27 -26.51
CA HIS A 444 -3.31 4.98 -27.40
C HIS A 444 -2.89 4.10 -28.58
N LYS A 445 -2.56 2.83 -28.33
CA LYS A 445 -2.22 1.85 -29.37
C LYS A 445 -3.37 1.64 -30.34
N ILE A 446 -4.60 1.47 -29.85
CA ILE A 446 -5.79 1.30 -30.69
C ILE A 446 -5.99 2.52 -31.59
N THR A 447 -5.80 3.73 -31.05
CA THR A 447 -6.02 4.97 -31.82
C THR A 447 -4.91 5.32 -32.80
N THR A 448 -3.66 4.97 -32.50
CA THR A 448 -2.49 5.45 -33.27
C THR A 448 -1.75 4.33 -34.00
N GLY A 449 -2.14 3.07 -33.79
CA GLY A 449 -1.42 1.89 -34.30
C GLY A 449 -0.09 1.60 -33.58
N SER A 450 0.35 2.45 -32.64
CA SER A 450 1.67 2.35 -32.00
C SER A 450 1.63 2.69 -30.51
N PHE A 451 2.56 2.13 -29.73
CA PHE A 451 2.82 2.56 -28.35
C PHE A 451 3.75 3.77 -28.27
N SER A 452 4.33 4.20 -29.40
CA SER A 452 5.26 5.34 -29.43
C SER A 452 4.53 6.64 -29.08
N VAL A 453 5.05 7.34 -28.09
CA VAL A 453 4.68 8.71 -27.77
C VAL A 453 5.68 9.62 -28.47
N ALA A 454 5.22 10.68 -29.14
CA ALA A 454 6.11 11.64 -29.79
C ALA A 454 7.22 12.07 -28.83
N SER A 455 8.47 11.83 -29.23
CA SER A 455 9.65 12.22 -28.45
C SER A 455 9.71 13.73 -28.35
N GLU A 456 10.14 14.27 -27.21
CA GLU A 456 10.55 15.67 -27.17
C GLU A 456 11.67 15.90 -28.18
N SER A 457 11.53 16.91 -29.03
CA SER A 457 12.69 17.52 -29.66
C SER A 457 13.56 18.07 -28.54
N SER A 458 14.82 17.68 -28.52
CA SER A 458 15.83 17.99 -27.49
C SER A 458 16.18 19.49 -27.38
N THR A 459 15.30 20.40 -27.79
CA THR A 459 15.61 21.81 -28.04
C THR A 459 15.18 22.75 -26.91
N ARG A 460 15.25 22.31 -25.64
CA ARG A 460 15.13 23.23 -24.48
C ARG A 460 15.61 22.59 -23.17
N ALA A 461 16.89 22.29 -23.09
CA ALA A 461 17.62 22.18 -21.83
C ALA A 461 18.88 23.05 -21.94
N ARG A 462 18.74 24.32 -21.56
CA ARG A 462 19.82 25.20 -21.10
C ARG A 462 19.44 25.64 -19.70
#